data_AF-A0A946XUQ0-F1
#
_entry.id   AF-A0A946XUQ0-F1
#
_cell.length_a   1.000
_cell.length_b   1.000
_cell.length_c   1.000
_cell.angle_alpha   90.00
_cell.angle_beta   90.00
_cell.angle_gamma   90.00
#
_symmetry.space_group_name_H-M   'P 1'
#
loop_
_entity.id
_entity.type
_entity.pdbx_description
1 polymer ?
#
loop_
_entity_poly.entity_id
_entity_poly.type
_entity_poly.pdbx_seq_one_letter_code
_entity_poly.pdbx_strand_id
1 'polypeptide(L)'
;MRFLLYNICYGTHGNQRKFPLIGLLGRTHDHLGDIIDFIGKADPDVVGLIEVDSGSYRSGRKSQVEVIANELGHFHSYCSKYASDSRLQRIPIYNKQGNAFLAKDTIHSEKFHYFEQGMKKMVMELELEKVTFFLVHLALSYKTRQAQILRLYNM
;
A
#
# COMPACT_ATOMS: atom_id res chain seq x y z
N MET A 1 13.70 -2.00 16.45
CA MET A 1 12.64 -1.67 15.49
C MET A 1 13.11 -1.98 14.08
N ARG A 2 12.45 -2.92 13.41
CA ARG A 2 12.68 -3.35 12.03
C ARG A 2 11.54 -2.82 11.16
N PHE A 3 11.86 -2.00 10.18
CA PHE A 3 10.88 -1.50 9.22
C PHE A 3 11.07 -2.19 7.87
N LEU A 4 9.99 -2.72 7.30
CA LEU A 4 9.97 -3.30 5.96
C LEU A 4 9.07 -2.48 5.04
N LEU A 5 9.64 -1.94 3.97
CA LEU A 5 8.87 -1.31 2.89
C LEU A 5 8.80 -2.27 1.71
N TYR A 6 7.59 -2.63 1.27
CA TYR A 6 7.42 -3.53 0.15
C TYR A 6 6.29 -3.08 -0.79
N ASN A 7 6.65 -2.79 -2.04
CA ASN A 7 5.68 -2.69 -3.12
C ASN A 7 5.34 -4.09 -3.64
N ILE A 8 4.15 -4.57 -3.28
CA ILE A 8 3.71 -5.94 -3.58
C ILE A 8 3.03 -6.06 -4.96
N CYS A 9 2.85 -4.95 -5.68
CA CYS A 9 2.25 -4.92 -7.01
C CYS A 9 0.95 -5.75 -7.10
N TYR A 10 0.06 -5.58 -6.13
CA TYR A 10 -1.22 -6.27 -5.98
C TYR A 10 -1.12 -7.80 -5.89
N GLY A 11 0.05 -8.36 -5.60
CA GLY A 11 0.31 -9.80 -5.65
C GLY A 11 0.26 -10.38 -7.08
N THR A 12 0.43 -9.55 -8.11
CA THR A 12 0.31 -9.96 -9.53
C THR A 12 1.64 -10.11 -10.26
N HIS A 13 2.77 -9.86 -9.59
CA HIS A 13 4.07 -9.73 -10.25
C HIS A 13 4.52 -11.01 -11.00
N GLY A 14 4.21 -12.21 -10.51
CA GLY A 14 4.57 -13.44 -11.24
C GLY A 14 3.79 -13.65 -12.55
N ASN A 15 2.64 -12.98 -12.74
CA ASN A 15 1.90 -12.98 -14.00
C ASN A 15 2.43 -11.96 -15.02
N GLN A 16 3.13 -10.91 -14.57
CA GLN A 16 3.70 -9.89 -15.47
C GLN A 16 4.89 -10.40 -16.28
N ARG A 17 5.63 -11.39 -15.76
CA ARG A 17 6.76 -12.02 -16.48
C ARG A 17 6.34 -12.81 -17.73
N LYS A 18 5.09 -13.26 -17.81
CA LYS A 18 4.61 -14.08 -18.92
C LYS A 18 4.05 -13.22 -20.06
N PHE A 19 3.25 -12.18 -19.77
CA PHE A 19 2.74 -11.25 -20.78
C PHE A 19 2.35 -9.89 -20.15
N PRO A 20 2.88 -8.73 -20.62
CA PRO A 20 2.74 -7.43 -19.95
C PRO A 20 1.29 -6.92 -19.79
N LEU A 21 0.40 -7.28 -20.71
CA LEU A 21 -0.99 -6.79 -20.74
C LEU A 21 -1.96 -7.72 -19.96
N ILE A 22 -1.63 -9.00 -19.81
CA ILE A 22 -2.44 -9.99 -19.08
C ILE A 22 -2.09 -10.00 -17.59
N GLY A 23 -0.89 -9.56 -17.21
CA GLY A 23 -0.51 -9.38 -15.79
C GLY A 23 -1.46 -8.45 -15.02
N LEU A 24 -2.15 -7.54 -15.72
CA LEU A 24 -3.20 -6.70 -15.16
C LEU A 24 -4.54 -7.43 -14.91
N LEU A 25 -4.73 -8.62 -15.50
CA LEU A 25 -5.92 -9.48 -15.39
C LEU A 25 -5.65 -10.79 -14.62
N GLY A 26 -4.38 -11.09 -14.31
CA GLY A 26 -3.99 -12.26 -13.55
C GLY A 26 -4.64 -12.28 -12.16
N ARG A 27 -5.08 -13.47 -11.73
CA ARG A 27 -5.66 -13.64 -10.39
C ARG A 27 -4.59 -13.39 -9.34
N THR A 28 -4.96 -12.66 -8.30
CA THR A 28 -4.09 -12.27 -7.16
C THR A 28 -3.68 -13.46 -6.27
N HIS A 29 -4.37 -14.58 -6.36
CA HIS A 29 -4.26 -15.68 -5.39
C HIS A 29 -2.89 -16.38 -5.36
N ASP A 30 -2.12 -16.36 -6.44
CA ASP A 30 -0.98 -17.29 -6.58
C ASP A 30 0.31 -16.82 -5.88
N HIS A 31 0.41 -15.55 -5.45
CA HIS A 31 1.67 -15.00 -4.88
C HIS A 31 1.53 -14.38 -3.48
N LEU A 32 0.32 -14.31 -2.92
CA LEU A 32 0.13 -13.70 -1.61
C LEU A 32 0.81 -14.50 -0.50
N GLY A 33 0.82 -15.84 -0.62
CA GLY A 33 1.52 -16.73 0.32
C GLY A 33 3.03 -16.47 0.37
N ASP A 34 3.69 -16.37 -0.79
CA ASP A 34 5.13 -16.07 -0.86
C ASP A 34 5.47 -14.72 -0.20
N ILE A 35 4.60 -13.72 -0.37
CA ILE A 35 4.73 -12.40 0.25
C ILE A 35 4.62 -12.52 1.78
N ILE A 36 3.61 -13.25 2.27
CA ILE A 36 3.40 -13.47 3.71
C ILE A 36 4.61 -14.20 4.31
N ASP A 37 5.07 -15.27 3.68
CA ASP A 37 6.24 -16.03 4.11
C ASP A 37 7.50 -15.17 4.15
N PHE A 38 7.71 -14.33 3.14
CA PHE A 38 8.83 -13.40 3.09
C PHE A 38 8.77 -12.39 4.24
N ILE A 39 7.61 -11.76 4.45
CA ILE A 39 7.42 -10.78 5.52
C ILE A 39 7.60 -11.45 6.88
N GLY A 40 7.00 -12.63 7.10
CA GLY A 40 7.11 -13.39 8.33
C GLY A 40 8.56 -13.77 8.66
N LYS A 41 9.31 -14.28 7.67
CA LYS A 41 10.75 -14.58 7.84
C LYS A 41 11.59 -13.33 8.10
N ALA A 42 11.20 -12.19 7.53
CA ALA A 42 11.86 -10.91 7.76
C ALA A 42 11.54 -10.33 9.15
N ASP A 43 10.55 -10.87 9.87
CA ASP A 43 10.16 -10.52 11.24
C ASP A 43 10.16 -9.00 11.54
N PRO A 44 9.48 -8.16 10.72
CA PRO A 44 9.46 -6.72 10.91
C PRO A 44 8.58 -6.29 12.10
N ASP A 45 8.90 -5.17 12.71
CA ASP A 45 8.03 -4.53 13.72
C ASP A 45 6.94 -3.68 13.05
N VAL A 46 7.27 -3.10 11.90
CA VAL A 46 6.37 -2.29 11.08
C VAL A 46 6.58 -2.61 9.60
N VAL A 47 5.49 -2.77 8.86
CA VAL A 47 5.49 -3.01 7.40
C VAL A 47 4.73 -1.91 6.69
N GLY A 48 5.39 -1.21 5.77
CA GLY A 48 4.74 -0.35 4.80
C GLY A 48 4.50 -1.11 3.50
N LEU A 49 3.23 -1.33 3.15
CA LEU A 49 2.83 -2.00 1.91
C LEU A 49 2.38 -0.99 0.86
N ILE A 50 2.96 -1.08 -0.33
CA ILE A 50 2.62 -0.25 -1.48
C ILE A 50 1.91 -1.10 -2.54
N GLU A 51 0.87 -0.54 -3.17
CA GLU A 51 0.09 -1.25 -4.21
C GLU A 51 -0.61 -2.51 -3.68
N VAL A 52 -1.36 -2.34 -2.59
CA VAL A 52 -2.25 -3.38 -2.06
C VAL A 52 -3.63 -3.31 -2.70
N ASP A 53 -4.34 -4.44 -2.77
CA ASP A 53 -5.75 -4.55 -3.14
C ASP A 53 -6.62 -4.85 -1.90
N SER A 54 -7.64 -4.03 -1.67
CA SER A 54 -8.57 -4.12 -0.52
C SER A 54 -9.88 -4.85 -0.81
N GLY A 55 -9.87 -5.82 -1.72
CA GLY A 55 -11.06 -6.59 -2.06
C GLY A 55 -11.71 -6.18 -3.38
N SER A 56 -10.92 -5.89 -4.42
CA SER A 56 -11.44 -5.82 -5.79
C SER A 56 -12.01 -7.17 -6.24
N TYR A 57 -12.72 -7.19 -7.38
CA TYR A 57 -13.15 -8.44 -7.99
C TYR A 57 -11.97 -9.43 -8.20
N ARG A 58 -10.73 -8.92 -8.28
CA ARG A 58 -9.49 -9.69 -8.48
C ARG A 58 -9.00 -10.45 -7.25
N SER A 59 -9.43 -10.05 -6.05
CA SER A 59 -9.08 -10.66 -4.75
C SER A 59 -10.24 -11.42 -4.10
N GLY A 60 -11.30 -11.73 -4.87
CA GLY A 60 -12.45 -12.47 -4.35
C GLY A 60 -13.20 -11.75 -3.22
N ARG A 61 -13.11 -10.40 -3.16
CA ARG A 61 -13.66 -9.54 -2.09
C ARG A 61 -12.96 -9.68 -0.73
N LYS A 62 -11.77 -10.29 -0.66
CA LYS A 62 -10.94 -10.33 0.55
C LYS A 62 -9.85 -9.26 0.49
N SER A 63 -9.67 -8.50 1.57
CA SER A 63 -8.61 -7.50 1.68
C SER A 63 -7.25 -8.19 1.82
N GLN A 64 -6.31 -7.92 0.91
CA GLN A 64 -4.94 -8.46 1.04
C GLN A 64 -4.29 -8.03 2.35
N VAL A 65 -4.59 -6.81 2.79
CA VAL A 65 -4.06 -6.24 4.03
C VAL A 65 -4.55 -7.05 5.23
N GLU A 66 -5.85 -7.35 5.30
CA GLU A 66 -6.41 -8.16 6.39
C GLU A 66 -5.84 -9.58 6.40
N VAL A 67 -5.69 -10.20 5.23
CA VAL A 67 -5.11 -11.55 5.12
C VAL A 67 -3.67 -11.55 5.63
N ILE A 68 -2.83 -10.61 5.17
CA ILE A 68 -1.44 -10.52 5.62
C ILE A 68 -1.38 -10.20 7.12
N ALA A 69 -2.19 -9.26 7.60
CA ALA A 69 -2.22 -8.87 9.01
C ALA A 69 -2.59 -10.03 9.94
N ASN A 70 -3.63 -10.80 9.56
CA ASN A 70 -4.10 -11.94 10.34
C ASN A 70 -3.05 -13.05 10.41
N GLU A 71 -2.41 -13.38 9.29
CA GLU A 71 -1.36 -14.42 9.24
C GLU A 71 -0.11 -14.03 10.03
N LEU A 72 0.23 -12.73 10.05
CA LEU A 72 1.38 -12.22 10.82
C LEU A 72 1.04 -11.92 12.29
N GLY A 73 -0.24 -11.92 12.68
CA GLY A 73 -0.69 -11.47 14.00
C GLY A 73 -0.38 -10.00 14.27
N HIS A 74 -0.50 -9.14 13.26
CA HIS A 74 -0.20 -7.70 13.36
C HIS A 74 -1.48 -6.86 13.32
N PHE A 75 -1.45 -5.70 13.98
CA PHE A 75 -2.43 -4.64 13.74
C PHE A 75 -2.26 -4.07 12.33
N HIS A 76 -3.35 -3.59 11.73
CA HIS A 76 -3.31 -3.01 10.38
C HIS A 76 -4.02 -1.66 10.31
N SER A 77 -3.47 -0.78 9.49
CA SER A 77 -4.05 0.49 9.05
C SER A 77 -4.10 0.49 7.52
N TYR A 78 -5.26 0.84 6.97
CA TYR A 78 -5.50 0.80 5.52
C TYR A 78 -6.16 2.09 5.03
N CYS A 79 -5.70 2.57 3.88
CA CYS A 79 -6.38 3.64 3.16
C CYS A 79 -6.34 3.42 1.65
N SER A 80 -7.47 3.67 1.00
CA SER A 80 -7.57 3.69 -0.45
C SER A 80 -6.92 4.97 -0.99
N LYS A 81 -6.22 4.88 -2.14
CA LYS A 81 -5.39 5.97 -2.70
C LYS A 81 -6.13 7.26 -3.12
N TYR A 82 -7.41 7.44 -2.80
CA TYR A 82 -8.20 8.58 -3.25
C TYR A 82 -9.15 9.10 -2.16
N ALA A 83 -9.00 10.39 -1.83
CA ALA A 83 -9.93 11.12 -0.95
C ALA A 83 -11.39 10.96 -1.41
N SER A 84 -12.32 10.98 -0.45
CA SER A 84 -13.76 10.75 -0.59
C SER A 84 -14.47 11.56 -1.69
N ASP A 85 -13.88 12.67 -2.15
CA ASP A 85 -14.51 13.61 -3.10
C ASP A 85 -14.04 13.47 -4.57
N SER A 86 -13.25 12.44 -4.92
CA SER A 86 -12.77 12.30 -6.30
C SER A 86 -13.75 11.53 -7.20
N ARG A 87 -14.18 12.15 -8.33
CA ARG A 87 -15.00 11.52 -9.40
C ARG A 87 -14.39 10.22 -9.96
N LEU A 88 -13.09 9.97 -9.74
CA LEU A 88 -12.37 8.76 -10.13
C LEU A 88 -12.67 7.54 -9.25
N GLN A 89 -13.30 7.70 -8.06
CA GLN A 89 -13.77 6.57 -7.23
C GLN A 89 -14.84 5.71 -7.93
N ARG A 90 -15.51 6.23 -8.96
CA ARG A 90 -16.54 5.51 -9.72
C ARG A 90 -15.99 4.42 -10.65
N ILE A 91 -14.67 4.32 -10.80
CA ILE A 91 -14.04 3.27 -11.61
C ILE A 91 -13.63 2.09 -10.70
N PRO A 92 -14.27 0.90 -10.81
CA PRO A 92 -14.11 -0.22 -9.87
C PRO A 92 -12.71 -0.84 -9.74
N ILE A 93 -11.80 -0.49 -10.65
CA ILE A 93 -10.43 -1.01 -10.69
C ILE A 93 -9.47 -0.07 -9.95
N TYR A 94 -9.73 1.24 -9.96
CA TYR A 94 -8.82 2.23 -9.36
C TYR A 94 -9.17 2.54 -7.90
N ASN A 95 -10.43 2.35 -7.49
CA ASN A 95 -10.90 2.68 -6.15
C ASN A 95 -10.46 1.72 -5.03
N LYS A 96 -9.75 0.64 -5.35
CA LYS A 96 -9.33 -0.40 -4.39
C LYS A 96 -7.83 -0.60 -4.27
N GLN A 97 -7.07 0.19 -5.03
CA GLN A 97 -5.61 0.22 -4.96
C GLN A 97 -5.20 1.14 -3.81
N GLY A 98 -4.48 0.61 -2.84
CA GLY A 98 -4.13 1.30 -1.61
C GLY A 98 -2.64 1.29 -1.33
N ASN A 99 -2.29 1.94 -0.23
CA ASN A 99 -1.11 1.58 0.57
C ASN A 99 -1.63 1.17 1.96
N ALA A 100 -0.81 0.50 2.75
CA ALA A 100 -1.18 0.06 4.09
C ALA A 100 0.02 0.04 5.03
N PHE A 101 -0.25 0.15 6.32
CA PHE A 101 0.69 -0.21 7.36
C PHE A 101 0.24 -1.47 8.10
N LEU A 102 1.20 -2.30 8.48
CA LEU A 102 1.05 -3.36 9.46
C LEU A 102 2.02 -3.07 10.62
N ALA A 103 1.61 -3.28 11.86
CA ALA A 103 2.45 -3.06 13.03
C ALA A 103 2.23 -4.15 14.08
N LYS A 104 3.31 -4.61 14.72
CA LYS A 104 3.23 -5.53 15.87
C LYS A 104 2.61 -4.84 17.09
N ASP A 105 2.98 -3.58 17.29
CA ASP A 105 2.56 -2.77 18.44
C ASP A 105 1.34 -1.90 18.11
N THR A 106 0.79 -1.26 19.14
CA THR A 106 -0.39 -0.39 19.03
C THR A 106 -0.10 0.84 18.17
N ILE A 107 -0.99 1.08 17.21
CA ILE A 107 -1.01 2.30 16.39
C ILE A 107 -1.68 3.40 17.23
N HIS A 108 -0.97 4.51 17.47
CA HIS A 108 -1.52 5.63 18.25
C HIS A 108 -2.43 6.51 17.40
N SER A 109 -2.01 6.81 16.18
CA SER A 109 -2.75 7.68 15.28
C SER A 109 -2.42 7.36 13.82
N GLU A 110 -3.40 7.57 12.95
CA GLU A 110 -3.24 7.51 11.51
C GLU A 110 -3.79 8.80 10.89
N LYS A 111 -3.03 9.39 9.96
CA LYS A 111 -3.47 10.55 9.18
C LYS A 111 -3.20 10.34 7.70
N PHE A 112 -4.04 10.95 6.88
CA PHE A 112 -3.95 10.88 5.43
C PHE A 112 -3.80 12.27 4.84
N HIS A 113 -2.69 12.49 4.15
CA HIS A 113 -2.42 13.72 3.41
C HIS A 113 -2.39 13.45 1.93
N TYR A 114 -2.59 14.49 1.12
CA TYR A 114 -2.61 14.38 -0.33
C TYR A 114 -1.77 15.48 -0.98
N PHE A 115 -0.83 15.09 -1.84
CA PHE A 115 -0.11 16.03 -2.70
C PHE A 115 -1.06 16.69 -3.71
N GLU A 116 -0.79 17.94 -4.05
CA GLU A 116 -1.57 18.68 -5.03
C GLU A 116 -1.35 18.16 -6.47
N GLN A 117 -0.14 17.68 -6.76
CA GLN A 117 0.30 17.28 -8.11
C GLN A 117 0.58 15.78 -8.23
N GLY A 118 0.41 15.26 -9.45
CA GLY A 118 0.70 13.87 -9.80
C GLY A 118 -0.49 12.92 -9.62
N MET A 119 -0.43 11.72 -10.21
CA MET A 119 -1.49 10.72 -10.03
C MET A 119 -1.43 10.04 -8.67
N LYS A 120 -0.22 9.86 -8.14
CA LYS A 120 0.02 9.24 -6.84
C LYS A 120 0.20 10.35 -5.81
N LYS A 121 -0.88 10.63 -5.08
CA LYS A 121 -0.98 11.81 -4.21
C LYS A 121 -0.98 11.47 -2.73
N MET A 122 -1.43 10.29 -2.35
CA MET A 122 -1.63 9.92 -0.95
C MET A 122 -0.31 9.77 -0.19
N VAL A 123 -0.27 10.35 1.00
CA VAL A 123 0.71 10.17 2.07
C VAL A 123 -0.05 9.60 3.27
N MET A 124 0.41 8.47 3.79
CA MET A 124 -0.14 7.88 5.02
C MET A 124 0.87 8.14 6.14
N GLU A 125 0.45 8.86 7.17
CA GLU A 125 1.21 9.14 8.38
C GLU A 125 0.75 8.16 9.47
N LEU A 126 1.68 7.38 10.00
CA LEU A 126 1.44 6.44 11.09
C LEU A 126 2.26 6.84 12.29
N GLU A 127 1.58 7.23 13.35
CA GLU A 127 2.20 7.59 14.63
C GLU A 127 2.21 6.38 15.55
N LEU A 128 3.42 6.00 15.98
CA LEU A 128 3.68 5.07 17.06
C LEU A 128 4.25 5.83 18.26
N GLU A 129 4.41 5.17 19.40
CA GLU A 129 4.85 5.80 20.65
C GLU A 129 6.12 6.66 20.52
N LYS A 130 7.08 6.23 19.68
CA LYS A 130 8.42 6.82 19.60
C LYS A 130 8.82 7.26 18.19
N VAL A 131 7.99 7.00 17.18
CA VAL A 131 8.33 7.24 15.78
C VAL A 131 7.07 7.50 14.95
N THR A 132 7.21 8.38 13.98
CA THR A 132 6.18 8.63 12.97
C THR A 132 6.69 8.18 11.60
N PHE A 133 5.93 7.33 10.93
CA PHE A 133 6.24 6.89 9.57
C PHE A 133 5.39 7.65 8.56
N PHE A 134 6.03 8.09 7.47
CA PHE A 134 5.33 8.62 6.30
C PHE A 134 5.49 7.65 5.13
N LEU A 135 4.39 6.98 4.75
CA LEU A 135 4.35 6.07 3.61
C LEU A 135 3.85 6.81 2.37
N VAL A 136 4.74 6.93 1.39
CA VAL A 136 4.49 7.64 0.13
C VAL A 136 4.75 6.74 -1.07
N HIS A 137 3.98 6.95 -2.14
CA HIS A 137 4.29 6.41 -3.46
C HIS A 137 4.37 7.58 -4.44
N LEU A 138 5.59 7.99 -4.80
CA LEU A 138 5.79 9.22 -5.57
C LEU A 138 5.56 9.01 -7.08
N ALA A 139 5.39 10.13 -7.77
CA ALA A 139 5.29 10.16 -9.22
C ALA A 139 6.55 9.60 -9.90
N LEU A 140 6.35 8.95 -11.05
CA LEU A 140 7.46 8.49 -11.89
C LEU A 140 8.17 9.66 -12.59
N SER A 141 7.40 10.69 -12.98
CA SER A 141 7.92 11.93 -13.55
C SER A 141 8.84 12.65 -12.57
N TYR A 142 10.06 12.98 -13.02
CA TYR A 142 11.07 13.66 -12.20
C TYR A 142 10.58 14.98 -11.62
N LYS A 143 10.05 15.88 -12.47
CA LYS A 143 9.60 17.23 -12.04
C LYS A 143 8.51 17.14 -10.97
N THR A 144 7.53 16.26 -11.18
CA THR A 144 6.46 16.05 -10.20
C THR A 144 6.99 15.42 -8.92
N ARG A 145 7.88 14.43 -9.01
CA ARG A 145 8.49 13.79 -7.83
C ARG A 145 9.26 14.79 -6.97
N GLN A 146 10.03 15.69 -7.57
CA GLN A 146 10.75 16.73 -6.83
C GLN A 146 9.80 17.67 -6.09
N ALA A 147 8.72 18.11 -6.74
CA ALA A 147 7.70 18.92 -6.08
C ALA A 147 7.03 18.18 -4.89
N GLN A 148 6.77 16.88 -5.04
CA GLN A 148 6.21 16.05 -3.97
C GLN A 148 7.18 15.89 -2.79
N ILE A 149 8.48 15.66 -3.05
CA ILE A 149 9.50 15.55 -1.98
C ILE A 149 9.62 16.87 -1.21
N LEU A 150 9.68 18.01 -1.90
CA LEU A 150 9.72 19.32 -1.25
C LEU A 150 8.47 19.55 -0.41
N ARG A 151 7.29 19.13 -0.89
CA ARG A 151 6.06 19.24 -0.10
C ARG A 151 6.11 18.34 1.15
N LEU A 152 6.61 17.11 1.03
CA LEU A 152 6.75 16.17 2.14
C LEU A 152 7.68 16.72 3.24
N TYR A 153 8.76 17.40 2.88
CA TYR A 153 9.67 18.03 3.84
C TYR A 153 8.99 19.14 4.68
N ASN A 154 7.95 19.77 4.13
CA ASN A 154 7.22 20.86 4.77
C ASN A 154 5.92 20.41 5.47
N MET A 155 5.73 19.10 5.65
CA MET A 155 4.59 18.53 6.39
C MET A 155 4.88 18.43 7.88
#